data_AF-A0A1V3IXY7-F1
#
_entry.id   AF-A0A1V3IXY7-F1
#
_cell.length_a   1.000
_cell.length_b   1.000
_cell.length_c   1.000
_cell.angle_alpha   90.00
_cell.angle_beta   90.00
_cell.angle_gamma   90.00
#
_symmetry.space_group_name_H-M   'P 1'
#
loop_
_entity.id
_entity.type
_entity.pdbx_description
1 polymer ?
#
loop_
_entity_poly.entity_id
_entity_poly.type
_entity_poly.pdbx_seq_one_letter_code
_entity_poly.pdbx_strand_id
1 'polypeptide(L)'
;MPLLDSFKVDHTKMIAPAVRVAKTMRTPKGDDITIFDLRFCIPNKEILPPKGIHTLEHLFAGFMRDHLNSDNVEIIDISPMGCRTGFYMSLIGTPNEQQVAQAWLASMKDILNVKDQSAIPELNIYQCGTYTEHSLEEAHEIAKNVIARGVGVNKNDDLSLDESLLK
;
A
#
# COMPACT_ATOMS: atom_id res chain seq x y z
N MET A 1 23.69 -7.04 8.35
CA MET A 1 22.56 -6.11 8.53
C MET A 1 21.48 -6.86 9.30
N PRO A 2 20.92 -6.33 10.40
CA PRO A 2 19.90 -7.06 11.17
C PRO A 2 18.66 -7.29 10.30
N LEU A 3 18.08 -8.49 10.39
CA LEU A 3 16.80 -8.80 9.77
C LEU A 3 15.73 -7.97 10.48
N LEU A 4 15.11 -7.02 9.79
CA LEU A 4 14.00 -6.25 10.37
C LEU A 4 12.81 -7.19 10.60
N ASP A 5 12.10 -7.01 11.71
CA ASP A 5 10.97 -7.87 12.09
C ASP A 5 9.88 -7.97 10.99
N SER A 6 9.76 -6.93 10.16
CA SER A 6 8.87 -6.91 9.00
C SER A 6 9.20 -7.96 7.92
N PHE A 7 10.40 -8.54 7.92
CA PHE A 7 10.86 -9.55 6.95
C PHE A 7 10.78 -11.00 7.46
N LYS A 8 10.31 -11.24 8.69
CA LYS A 8 10.12 -12.59 9.23
C LYS A 8 8.79 -13.23 8.79
N VAL A 9 8.36 -12.96 7.56
CA VAL A 9 7.13 -13.51 6.97
C VAL A 9 7.39 -14.27 5.68
N ASP A 10 6.70 -15.40 5.54
CA ASP A 10 6.78 -16.29 4.39
C ASP A 10 5.94 -15.76 3.22
N HIS A 11 6.62 -15.14 2.27
CA HIS A 11 5.99 -14.58 1.07
C HIS A 11 5.42 -15.66 0.13
N THR A 12 5.78 -16.94 0.31
CA THR A 12 5.21 -18.03 -0.51
C THR A 12 3.78 -18.38 -0.11
N LYS A 13 3.37 -18.02 1.12
CA LYS A 13 2.02 -18.24 1.68
C LYS A 13 1.14 -16.99 1.62
N MET A 14 1.74 -15.82 1.41
CA MET A 14 1.04 -14.54 1.44
C MET A 14 -0.03 -14.44 0.34
N ILE A 15 -1.26 -14.15 0.74
CA ILE A 15 -2.35 -13.85 -0.21
C ILE A 15 -2.34 -12.38 -0.60
N ALA A 16 -2.92 -12.07 -1.75
CA ALA A 16 -3.13 -10.71 -2.25
C ALA A 16 -4.43 -10.63 -3.07
N PRO A 17 -5.13 -9.48 -3.10
CA PRO A 17 -4.82 -8.25 -2.38
C PRO A 17 -5.12 -8.38 -0.88
N ALA A 18 -4.25 -7.86 -0.02
CA ALA A 18 -4.44 -7.97 1.43
C ALA A 18 -3.71 -6.88 2.23
N VAL A 19 -4.25 -6.56 3.40
CA VAL A 19 -3.62 -5.69 4.40
C VAL A 19 -2.95 -6.54 5.47
N ARG A 20 -1.78 -6.08 5.94
CA ARG A 20 -1.07 -6.66 7.09
C ARG A 20 -0.38 -5.58 7.90
N VAL A 21 -0.37 -5.71 9.22
CA VAL A 21 0.51 -4.90 10.07
C VAL A 21 1.96 -5.37 9.88
N ALA A 22 2.75 -4.59 9.15
CA ALA A 22 4.15 -4.89 8.87
C ALA A 22 5.04 -4.61 10.08
N LYS A 23 4.73 -3.54 10.83
CA LYS A 23 5.46 -3.13 12.02
C LYS A 23 4.61 -2.20 12.87
N THR A 24 4.77 -2.30 14.19
CA THR A 24 4.29 -1.30 15.15
C THR A 24 5.50 -0.71 15.87
N MET A 25 5.44 0.59 16.15
CA MET A 25 6.47 1.32 16.90
C MET A 25 5.79 2.28 17.86
N ARG A 26 6.50 2.68 18.91
CA ARG A 26 6.06 3.74 19.82
C ARG A 26 7.10 4.85 19.85
N THR A 27 6.66 6.11 19.77
CA THR A 27 7.55 7.26 19.91
C THR A 27 8.09 7.34 21.35
N PRO A 28 9.20 8.05 21.61
CA PRO A 28 9.70 8.26 22.97
C PRO A 28 8.68 8.92 23.92
N LYS A 29 7.67 9.60 23.37
CA LYS A 29 6.62 10.27 24.14
C LYS A 29 5.31 9.47 24.25
N GLY A 30 5.22 8.31 23.61
CA GLY A 30 4.13 7.36 23.80
C GLY A 30 3.13 7.24 22.65
N ASP A 31 3.30 7.97 21.55
CA ASP A 31 2.43 7.86 20.38
C ASP A 31 2.71 6.56 19.62
N ASP A 32 1.67 5.91 19.14
CA ASP A 32 1.79 4.67 18.37
C ASP A 32 1.93 4.98 16.87
N ILE A 33 2.86 4.31 16.20
CA ILE A 33 3.08 4.36 14.75
C ILE A 33 2.86 2.95 14.21
N THR A 34 2.01 2.84 13.20
CA THR A 34 1.75 1.58 12.51
C THR A 34 2.19 1.67 11.06
N ILE A 35 2.92 0.67 10.59
CA ILE A 35 3.29 0.49 9.19
C ILE A 35 2.49 -0.68 8.65
N PHE A 36 1.69 -0.44 7.61
CA PHE A 36 0.92 -1.45 6.90
C PHE A 36 1.60 -1.85 5.60
N ASP A 37 1.60 -3.16 5.34
CA ASP A 37 1.85 -3.76 4.05
C ASP A 37 0.52 -3.84 3.30
N LEU A 38 0.37 -3.00 2.29
CA LEU A 38 -0.76 -2.99 1.36
C LEU A 38 -0.35 -3.82 0.15
N ARG A 39 -0.62 -5.13 0.20
CA ARG A 39 -0.13 -6.08 -0.80
C ARG A 39 -1.11 -6.16 -1.96
N PHE A 40 -0.75 -5.62 -3.12
CA PHE A 40 -1.58 -5.64 -4.32
C PHE A 40 -1.45 -6.94 -5.11
N CYS A 41 -0.24 -7.49 -5.16
CA CYS A 41 0.13 -8.62 -6.02
C CYS A 41 0.61 -9.82 -5.20
N ILE A 42 0.30 -11.02 -5.66
CA ILE A 42 0.83 -12.25 -5.04
C ILE A 42 2.35 -12.27 -5.25
N PRO A 43 3.16 -12.36 -4.17
CA PRO A 43 4.61 -12.31 -4.29
C PRO A 43 5.16 -13.37 -5.25
N ASN A 44 6.15 -12.97 -6.06
CA ASN A 44 6.83 -13.80 -7.07
C ASN A 44 5.92 -14.36 -8.18
N LYS A 45 4.68 -13.90 -8.31
CA LYS A 45 3.75 -14.33 -9.38
C LYS A 45 3.20 -13.17 -10.20
N GLU A 46 2.99 -12.03 -9.54
CA GLU A 46 2.37 -10.84 -10.14
C GLU A 46 3.24 -9.61 -9.86
N ILE A 47 3.17 -8.60 -10.72
CA ILE A 47 3.92 -7.35 -10.58
C ILE A 47 3.13 -6.18 -11.16
N LEU A 48 3.17 -5.03 -10.49
CA LEU A 48 2.56 -3.79 -10.98
C LEU A 48 3.47 -3.16 -12.05
N PRO A 49 2.90 -2.68 -13.17
CA PRO A 49 3.68 -1.98 -14.18
C PRO A 49 4.17 -0.62 -13.63
N PRO A 50 5.34 -0.13 -14.08
CA PRO A 50 6.00 1.03 -13.48
C PRO A 50 5.20 2.34 -13.66
N LYS A 51 4.60 2.56 -14.83
CA LYS A 51 3.77 3.75 -15.09
C LYS A 51 2.49 3.74 -14.28
N GLY A 52 1.84 2.58 -14.19
CA GLY A 52 0.64 2.36 -13.39
C GLY A 52 0.88 2.59 -11.90
N ILE A 53 1.92 1.97 -11.31
CA ILE A 53 2.21 2.12 -9.87
C ILE A 53 2.60 3.56 -9.51
N HIS A 54 3.35 4.25 -10.35
CA HIS A 54 3.72 5.65 -10.13
C HIS A 54 2.51 6.59 -10.26
N THR A 55 1.63 6.35 -11.23
CA THR A 55 0.36 7.10 -11.32
C THR A 55 -0.53 6.83 -10.13
N LEU A 56 -0.55 5.57 -9.66
CA LEU A 56 -1.29 5.19 -8.48
C LEU A 56 -0.74 5.88 -7.23
N GLU A 57 0.57 6.02 -7.06
CA GLU A 57 1.21 6.74 -5.95
C GLU A 57 0.65 8.17 -5.79
N HIS A 58 0.61 8.94 -6.88
CA HIS A 58 0.10 10.31 -6.89
C HIS A 58 -1.39 10.43 -6.49
N LEU A 59 -2.21 9.44 -6.80
CA LEU A 59 -3.64 9.45 -6.50
C LEU A 59 -3.96 8.82 -5.15
N PHE A 60 -3.35 7.66 -4.88
CA PHE A 60 -3.69 6.78 -3.78
C PHE A 60 -3.36 7.42 -2.43
N ALA A 61 -2.28 8.19 -2.36
CA ALA A 61 -1.90 8.90 -1.15
C ALA A 61 -2.95 9.96 -0.74
N GLY A 62 -3.57 10.65 -1.70
CA GLY A 62 -4.63 11.61 -1.45
C GLY A 62 -5.92 10.92 -0.98
N PHE A 63 -6.43 9.99 -1.79
CA PHE A 63 -7.69 9.32 -1.48
C PHE A 63 -7.64 8.48 -0.19
N MET A 64 -6.50 7.85 0.13
CA MET A 64 -6.37 7.16 1.41
C MET A 64 -6.51 8.10 2.59
N ARG A 65 -6.01 9.34 2.49
CA ARG A 65 -6.18 10.35 3.55
C ARG A 65 -7.65 10.73 3.69
N ASP A 66 -8.38 10.89 2.60
CA ASP A 66 -9.82 11.20 2.63
C ASP A 66 -10.65 10.12 3.35
N HIS A 67 -10.23 8.85 3.25
CA HIS A 67 -10.99 7.72 3.80
C HIS A 67 -10.47 7.15 5.13
N LEU A 68 -9.23 7.44 5.52
CA LEU A 68 -8.60 6.84 6.70
C LEU A 68 -8.16 7.86 7.76
N ASN A 69 -7.86 9.11 7.38
CA ASN A 69 -7.50 10.10 8.39
C ASN A 69 -8.71 10.41 9.30
N SER A 70 -8.42 10.62 10.58
CA SER A 70 -9.40 10.97 11.61
C SER A 70 -8.67 11.61 12.80
N ASP A 71 -9.40 11.99 13.85
CA ASP A 71 -8.81 12.56 15.07
C ASP A 71 -7.75 11.65 15.74
N ASN A 72 -7.76 10.34 15.45
CA ASN A 72 -6.86 9.35 16.03
C ASN A 72 -5.95 8.65 15.02
N VAL A 73 -6.05 9.02 13.72
CA VAL A 73 -5.28 8.38 12.64
C VAL A 73 -4.78 9.45 11.69
N GLU A 74 -3.47 9.51 11.49
CA GLU A 74 -2.86 10.45 10.56
C GLU A 74 -1.81 9.74 9.69
N ILE A 75 -2.07 9.66 8.39
CA ILE A 75 -1.14 9.06 7.43
C ILE A 75 0.09 9.94 7.25
N ILE A 76 1.26 9.37 7.54
CA ILE A 76 2.57 9.98 7.32
C ILE A 76 2.94 9.87 5.84
N ASP A 77 2.95 8.64 5.31
CA ASP A 77 3.43 8.36 3.96
C ASP A 77 2.81 7.08 3.37
N ILE A 78 2.65 7.04 2.04
CA ILE A 78 2.28 5.85 1.26
C ILE A 78 3.23 5.75 0.08
N SER A 79 4.16 4.80 0.13
CA SER A 79 5.23 4.65 -0.86
C SER A 79 5.21 3.28 -1.54
N PRO A 80 5.54 3.19 -2.85
CA PRO A 80 5.60 1.92 -3.56
C PRO A 80 6.73 1.05 -3.04
N MET A 81 6.49 -0.26 -2.96
CA MET A 81 7.54 -1.22 -2.66
C MET A 81 8.47 -1.37 -3.87
N GLY A 82 9.79 -1.50 -3.64
CA GLY A 82 10.76 -1.71 -4.72
C GLY A 82 10.52 -2.99 -5.55
N CYS A 83 9.88 -4.02 -4.98
CA CYS A 83 9.48 -5.21 -5.72
C CYS A 83 8.21 -5.02 -6.57
N ARG A 84 7.57 -3.84 -6.51
CA ARG A 84 6.34 -3.47 -7.23
C ARG A 84 5.18 -4.43 -7.03
N THR A 85 5.06 -5.01 -5.83
CA THR A 85 3.93 -5.89 -5.48
C THR A 85 2.93 -5.24 -4.53
N GLY A 86 3.18 -4.00 -4.11
CA GLY A 86 2.32 -3.30 -3.17
C GLY A 86 2.94 -1.98 -2.72
N PHE A 87 2.37 -1.44 -1.64
CA PHE A 87 2.79 -0.19 -1.00
C PHE A 87 3.02 -0.42 0.49
N TYR A 88 3.92 0.36 1.07
CA TYR A 88 3.94 0.55 2.52
C TYR A 88 3.21 1.83 2.86
N MET A 89 2.33 1.77 3.85
CA MET A 89 1.69 2.95 4.44
C MET A 89 2.14 3.08 5.89
N SER A 90 2.72 4.23 6.24
CA SER A 90 3.03 4.58 7.62
C SER A 90 2.05 5.62 8.14
N LEU A 91 1.60 5.45 9.38
CA LEU A 91 0.66 6.35 10.02
C LEU A 91 0.86 6.44 11.53
N ILE A 92 0.40 7.54 12.12
CA ILE A 92 0.18 7.69 13.55
C ILE A 92 -1.18 7.06 13.88
N GLY A 93 -1.24 6.27 14.94
CA GLY A 93 -2.44 5.56 15.38
C GLY A 93 -2.39 4.05 15.11
N THR A 94 -3.47 3.38 15.50
CA THR A 94 -3.60 1.91 15.46
C THR A 94 -4.95 1.46 14.86
N PRO A 95 -5.34 1.95 13.66
CA PRO A 95 -6.53 1.42 12.99
C PRO A 95 -6.37 -0.08 12.75
N ASN A 96 -7.46 -0.84 12.80
CA ASN A 96 -7.39 -2.26 12.48
C ASN A 96 -7.28 -2.48 10.96
N GLU A 97 -6.85 -3.67 10.55
CA GLU A 97 -6.59 -3.98 9.14
C GLU A 97 -7.87 -3.88 8.28
N GLN A 98 -9.04 -4.12 8.88
CA GLN A 98 -10.32 -4.03 8.17
C GLN A 98 -10.69 -2.58 7.83
N GLN A 99 -10.43 -1.62 8.73
CA GLN A 99 -10.60 -0.19 8.45
C GLN A 99 -9.69 0.25 7.31
N VAL A 100 -8.42 -0.18 7.34
CA VAL A 100 -7.45 0.11 6.26
C VAL A 100 -7.90 -0.52 4.94
N ALA A 101 -8.39 -1.76 4.94
CA ALA A 101 -8.89 -2.45 3.75
C ALA A 101 -10.11 -1.74 3.14
N GLN A 102 -11.02 -1.22 3.98
CA GLN A 102 -12.18 -0.46 3.53
C GLN A 102 -11.77 0.89 2.92
N ALA A 103 -10.86 1.63 3.55
CA ALA A 103 -10.32 2.88 3.02
C ALA A 103 -9.58 2.67 1.70
N TRP A 104 -8.83 1.57 1.59
CA TRP A 104 -8.16 1.18 0.36
C TRP A 104 -9.17 0.90 -0.76
N LEU A 105 -10.21 0.09 -0.51
CA LEU A 105 -11.26 -0.16 -1.50
C LEU A 105 -12.02 1.09 -1.92
N ALA A 106 -12.27 2.03 -1.00
CA ALA A 106 -12.87 3.33 -1.31
C ALA A 106 -11.95 4.15 -2.22
N SER A 107 -10.66 4.22 -1.89
CA SER A 107 -9.65 4.91 -2.69
C SER A 107 -9.55 4.34 -4.11
N MET A 108 -9.64 3.02 -4.28
CA MET A 108 -9.64 2.40 -5.62
C MET A 108 -10.85 2.84 -6.44
N LYS A 109 -12.02 3.05 -5.82
CA LYS A 109 -13.21 3.56 -6.53
C LYS A 109 -13.03 5.00 -6.96
N ASP A 110 -12.41 5.83 -6.13
CA ASP A 110 -12.14 7.23 -6.48
C ASP A 110 -11.11 7.36 -7.59
N ILE A 111 -10.10 6.47 -7.61
CA ILE A 111 -9.16 6.38 -8.71
C ILE A 111 -9.89 6.13 -10.04
N LEU A 112 -10.89 5.24 -10.07
CA LEU A 112 -11.71 5.00 -11.27
C LEU A 112 -12.59 6.20 -11.68
N ASN A 113 -12.80 7.16 -10.77
CA ASN A 113 -13.53 8.39 -11.07
C ASN A 113 -12.64 9.45 -11.74
N VAL A 114 -11.32 9.32 -11.72
CA VAL A 114 -10.40 10.22 -12.42
C VAL A 114 -10.52 9.98 -13.93
N LYS A 115 -10.90 11.02 -14.70
CA LYS A 115 -11.20 10.87 -16.12
C LYS A 115 -10.06 11.25 -17.05
N ASP A 116 -9.15 12.08 -16.58
CA ASP A 116 -8.10 12.65 -17.41
C ASP A 116 -6.78 12.74 -16.63
N GLN A 117 -5.67 12.55 -17.33
CA GLN A 117 -4.33 12.58 -16.74
C GLN A 117 -3.98 13.96 -16.18
N SER A 118 -4.57 15.04 -16.71
CA SER A 118 -4.42 16.40 -16.19
C SER A 118 -5.04 16.63 -14.82
N ALA A 119 -5.94 15.74 -14.38
CA ALA A 119 -6.52 15.79 -13.03
C ALA A 119 -5.64 15.10 -11.97
N ILE A 120 -4.53 14.47 -12.37
CA ILE A 120 -3.62 13.83 -11.42
C ILE A 120 -2.80 14.91 -10.72
N PRO A 121 -2.83 14.98 -9.38
CA PRO A 121 -2.05 15.95 -8.62
C PRO A 121 -0.57 15.83 -8.97
N GLU A 122 0.12 16.97 -9.09
CA GLU A 122 1.59 17.02 -9.20
C GLU A 122 2.19 16.36 -10.45
N LEU A 123 1.36 15.93 -11.41
CA LEU A 123 1.81 15.37 -12.69
C LEU A 123 2.24 16.49 -13.64
N ASN A 124 3.41 17.06 -13.38
CA ASN A 124 4.07 18.03 -14.23
C ASN A 124 5.59 18.04 -13.98
N ILE A 125 6.32 18.69 -14.90
CA ILE A 125 7.81 18.74 -14.87
C ILE A 125 8.39 19.39 -13.59
N TYR A 126 7.62 20.20 -12.87
CA TYR A 126 8.10 20.93 -11.70
C TYR A 126 7.94 20.16 -10.40
N GLN A 127 7.01 19.19 -10.36
CA GLN A 127 6.60 18.51 -9.12
C GLN A 127 6.83 17.00 -9.16
N CYS A 128 6.95 16.39 -10.34
CA CYS A 128 7.21 14.96 -10.47
C CYS A 128 8.63 14.70 -11.00
N GLY A 129 9.39 13.88 -10.26
CA GLY A 129 10.78 13.53 -10.62
C GLY A 129 10.92 12.81 -11.96
N THR A 130 9.86 12.16 -12.46
CA THR A 130 9.81 11.55 -13.80
C THR A 130 8.39 11.65 -14.37
N TYR A 131 7.94 12.88 -14.65
CA TYR A 131 6.57 13.19 -15.08
C TYR A 131 6.10 12.50 -16.39
N THR A 132 7.00 11.86 -17.13
CA THR A 132 6.68 11.09 -18.34
C THR A 132 6.39 9.61 -18.07
N GLU A 133 6.66 9.11 -16.86
CA GLU A 133 6.42 7.73 -16.45
C GLU A 133 5.04 7.57 -15.79
N HIS A 134 3.97 7.92 -16.52
CA HIS A 134 2.59 7.80 -16.03
C HIS A 134 1.67 7.10 -17.02
N SER A 135 0.65 6.42 -16.49
CA SER A 135 -0.43 5.78 -17.23
C SER A 135 -1.67 5.68 -16.32
N LEU A 136 -2.66 6.55 -16.57
CA LEU A 136 -3.94 6.50 -15.88
C LEU A 136 -4.71 5.23 -16.21
N GLU A 137 -4.60 4.73 -17.44
CA GLU A 137 -5.18 3.46 -17.86
C GLU A 137 -4.66 2.29 -17.02
N GLU A 138 -3.34 2.18 -16.85
CA GLU A 138 -2.75 1.13 -16.00
C GLU A 138 -3.18 1.30 -14.53
N ALA A 139 -3.25 2.53 -14.01
CA ALA A 139 -3.75 2.78 -12.65
C ALA A 139 -5.22 2.34 -12.48
N HIS A 140 -6.07 2.57 -13.48
CA HIS A 140 -7.44 2.06 -13.49
C HIS A 140 -7.50 0.54 -13.52
N GLU A 141 -6.67 -0.12 -14.33
CA GLU A 141 -6.62 -1.59 -14.35
C GLU A 141 -6.16 -2.16 -13.00
N ILE A 142 -5.19 -1.53 -12.35
CA ILE A 142 -4.78 -1.90 -10.98
C ILE A 142 -5.96 -1.76 -10.01
N ALA A 143 -6.65 -0.62 -10.03
CA ALA A 143 -7.80 -0.36 -9.16
C ALA A 143 -8.96 -1.33 -9.38
N LYS A 144 -9.31 -1.62 -10.64
CA LYS A 144 -10.33 -2.63 -11.00
C LYS A 144 -9.95 -4.02 -10.47
N ASN A 145 -8.69 -4.43 -10.63
CA ASN A 145 -8.22 -5.72 -10.14
C ASN A 145 -8.33 -5.84 -8.62
N VAL A 146 -7.98 -4.78 -7.88
CA VAL A 146 -8.14 -4.76 -6.41
C VAL A 146 -9.61 -4.88 -6.01
N ILE A 147 -10.50 -4.10 -6.64
CA ILE A 147 -11.93 -4.14 -6.33
C ILE A 147 -12.51 -5.52 -6.65
N ALA A 148 -12.17 -6.09 -7.81
CA ALA A 148 -12.70 -7.39 -8.26
C ALA A 148 -12.26 -8.55 -7.37
N ARG A 149 -11.01 -8.52 -6.88
CA ARG A 149 -10.45 -9.57 -6.00
C ARG A 149 -10.83 -9.36 -4.53
N GLY A 150 -11.23 -8.15 -4.16
CA GLY A 150 -11.40 -7.74 -2.77
C GLY A 150 -10.06 -7.59 -2.05
N VAL A 151 -10.13 -7.10 -0.81
CA VAL A 151 -8.96 -6.93 0.06
C VAL A 151 -9.13 -7.80 1.29
N GLY A 152 -8.29 -8.83 1.42
CA GLY A 152 -8.23 -9.69 2.60
C GLY A 152 -7.37 -9.11 3.72
N VAL A 153 -7.22 -9.88 4.80
CA VAL A 153 -6.31 -9.58 5.90
C VAL A 153 -5.32 -10.73 6.05
N ASN A 154 -4.03 -10.41 6.00
CA ASN A 154 -2.95 -11.34 6.33
C ASN A 154 -2.59 -11.17 7.80
N LYS A 155 -2.51 -12.26 8.56
CA LYS A 155 -2.02 -12.26 9.94
C LYS A 155 -0.56 -12.70 9.98
N ASN A 156 0.24 -12.05 10.82
CA ASN A 156 1.68 -12.36 10.91
C ASN A 156 1.92 -13.80 11.41
N ASP A 157 1.08 -14.30 12.31
CA ASP A 157 1.21 -15.66 12.85
C ASP A 157 1.05 -16.73 11.76
N ASP A 158 0.08 -16.56 10.86
CA ASP A 158 -0.18 -17.46 9.73
C ASP A 158 0.95 -17.45 8.68
N LEU A 159 1.69 -16.34 8.63
CA LEU A 159 2.80 -16.14 7.71
C LEU A 159 4.16 -16.28 8.40
N SER A 160 4.22 -16.74 9.64
CA SER A 160 5.50 -16.91 10.36
C SER A 160 6.46 -17.78 9.55
N LEU A 161 7.67 -17.25 9.35
CA LEU A 161 8.71 -17.94 8.61
C LEU A 161 9.41 -18.95 9.52
N ASP A 162 9.51 -20.20 9.07
CA ASP A 162 10.32 -21.20 9.73
C ASP A 162 11.81 -20.83 9.55
N GLU A 163 12.50 -20.52 10.64
CA GLU A 163 13.92 -20.12 10.62
C GLU A 163 14.82 -21.19 10.01
N SER A 164 14.39 -22.45 9.95
CA SER A 164 15.14 -23.51 9.27
C SER A 164 15.26 -23.28 7.75
N LEU A 165 14.36 -22.50 7.15
CA LEU A 165 14.40 -22.11 5.74
C LEU A 165 15.43 -21.00 5.44
N LEU A 166 15.96 -20.35 6.48
CA LEU A 166 16.93 -19.24 6.37
C LEU A 166 18.40 -19.69 6.54
N LYS A 167 18.65 -21.00 6.62
CA LYS A 167 19.98 -21.58 6.84
C LYS A 167 20.87 -21.56 5.60
#